data_AF-A0AA39RHU5-F1
#
_entry.id   AF-A0AA39RHU5-F1
#
_cell.length_a   1.000
_cell.length_b   1.000
_cell.length_c   1.000
_cell.angle_alpha   90.00
_cell.angle_beta   90.00
_cell.angle_gamma   90.00
#
_symmetry.space_group_name_H-M   'P 1'
#
loop_
_entity.id
_entity.type
_entity.pdbx_description
1 polymer ?
#
loop_
_entity_poly.entity_id
_entity_poly.type
_entity_poly.pdbx_seq_one_letter_code
_entity_poly.pdbx_strand_id
1 'polypeptide(L)'
;MNQPFGITFMTDKQKGLIEAINELWRDSEHRFCVRHMYANFKKKFKGDLIRNKVWQAAKASIEEEWKDIMEKIKVIDVKTWQWLNDKPANNGPRAIPQFSQSVACS
;
A
#
# COMPACT_ATOMS: atom_id res chain seq x y z
N MET A 1 -14.73 -2.09 -27.01
CA MET A 1 -14.78 -2.88 -25.76
C MET A 1 -15.21 -1.93 -24.67
N ASN A 2 -16.46 -2.04 -24.20
CA ASN A 2 -16.95 -1.21 -23.09
C ASN A 2 -16.26 -1.68 -21.81
N GLN A 3 -15.35 -0.87 -21.27
CA GLN A 3 -14.69 -1.15 -20.01
C GLN A 3 -15.73 -1.10 -18.88
N PRO A 4 -15.82 -2.10 -17.99
CA PRO A 4 -16.68 -2.03 -16.83
C PRO A 4 -16.17 -0.91 -15.93
N PHE A 5 -16.97 0.14 -15.74
CA PHE A 5 -16.68 1.17 -14.75
C PHE A 5 -16.58 0.52 -13.36
N GLY A 6 -15.45 0.73 -12.67
CA GLY A 6 -15.30 0.38 -11.25
C GLY A 6 -14.64 -0.97 -10.93
N ILE A 7 -13.74 -1.50 -11.78
CA ILE A 7 -12.93 -2.67 -11.39
C ILE A 7 -11.86 -2.23 -10.39
N THR A 8 -11.80 -2.91 -9.24
CA THR A 8 -10.74 -2.74 -8.25
C THR A 8 -9.89 -4.01 -8.20
N PHE A 9 -8.59 -3.89 -8.48
CA PHE A 9 -7.64 -4.99 -8.33
C PHE A 9 -6.95 -4.92 -6.97
N MET A 10 -6.86 -6.08 -6.32
CA MET A 10 -6.05 -6.25 -5.11
C MET A 10 -4.93 -7.21 -5.41
N THR A 11 -3.71 -6.68 -5.47
CA THR A 11 -2.54 -7.51 -5.76
C THR A 11 -1.40 -7.22 -4.79
N ASP A 12 -0.46 -8.16 -4.75
CA ASP A 12 0.80 -7.98 -4.06
C ASP A 12 1.75 -7.08 -4.87
N LYS A 13 2.81 -6.57 -4.22
CA LYS A 13 3.82 -5.66 -4.82
C LYS A 13 4.71 -6.38 -5.86
N GLN A 14 4.12 -7.04 -6.85
CA GLN A 14 4.83 -7.56 -8.01
C GLN A 14 4.82 -6.50 -9.11
N LYS A 15 6.00 -5.94 -9.41
CA LYS A 15 6.15 -4.82 -10.37
C LYS A 15 5.50 -5.13 -11.73
N GLY A 16 5.78 -6.31 -12.30
CA GLY A 16 5.22 -6.70 -13.59
C GLY A 16 3.70 -6.92 -13.60
N LEU A 17 3.09 -7.24 -12.45
CA LEU A 17 1.65 -7.42 -12.37
C LEU A 17 0.91 -6.09 -12.35
N ILE A 18 1.44 -5.09 -11.63
CA ILE A 18 0.88 -3.73 -11.59
C ILE A 18 0.97 -3.07 -12.97
N GLU A 19 2.09 -3.22 -13.66
CA GLU A 19 2.29 -2.71 -15.02
C GLU A 19 1.28 -3.34 -16.00
N ALA A 20 1.14 -4.67 -16.00
CA ALA A 20 0.19 -5.37 -16.85
C ALA A 20 -1.27 -4.96 -16.58
N ILE A 21 -1.65 -4.75 -15.31
CA ILE A 21 -3.00 -4.28 -14.94
C ILE A 21 -3.23 -2.86 -15.44
N ASN A 22 -2.26 -1.95 -15.30
CA ASN A 22 -2.39 -0.59 -15.80
C ASN A 22 -2.47 -0.53 -17.34
N GLU A 23 -1.78 -1.43 -18.05
CA GLU A 23 -1.86 -1.51 -19.50
C GLU A 23 -3.25 -1.96 -20.00
N LEU A 24 -3.82 -2.97 -19.34
CA LEU A 24 -5.10 -3.57 -19.72
C LEU A 24 -6.32 -2.81 -19.16
N TRP A 25 -6.20 -2.24 -17.96
CA TRP A 25 -7.27 -1.56 -17.20
C TRP A 25 -6.78 -0.24 -16.59
N ARG A 26 -6.54 0.75 -17.45
CA ARG A 26 -6.06 2.11 -17.07
C ARG A 26 -6.92 2.81 -16.00
N ASP A 27 -8.23 2.57 -16.02
CA ASP A 27 -9.18 3.20 -15.09
C ASP A 27 -9.50 2.34 -13.86
N SER A 28 -8.76 1.25 -13.64
CA SER A 28 -8.96 0.41 -12.47
C SER A 28 -8.34 1.00 -11.21
N GLU A 29 -9.03 0.84 -10.09
CA GLU A 29 -8.45 1.18 -8.79
C GLU A 29 -7.53 0.04 -8.34
N HIS A 30 -6.28 0.36 -8.06
CA HIS A 30 -5.34 -0.62 -7.50
C HIS A 30 -5.23 -0.44 -5.99
N ARG A 31 -5.54 -1.49 -5.23
CA ARG A 31 -5.41 -1.50 -3.77
C ARG A 31 -4.39 -2.54 -3.33
N PHE A 32 -3.62 -2.20 -2.30
CA PHE A 32 -2.71 -3.16 -1.69
C PHE A 32 -3.40 -3.87 -0.53
N CYS A 33 -3.28 -5.19 -0.45
CA CYS A 33 -3.80 -5.92 0.70
C CYS A 33 -2.97 -5.59 1.95
N VAL A 34 -3.58 -5.02 3.00
CA VAL A 34 -2.90 -4.73 4.28
C VAL A 34 -2.27 -6.00 4.84
N ARG A 35 -2.98 -7.13 4.74
CA ARG A 35 -2.54 -8.43 5.27
C ARG A 35 -1.24 -8.90 4.63
N HIS A 36 -1.16 -8.85 3.30
CA HIS A 36 0.05 -9.25 2.58
C HIS A 36 1.17 -8.23 2.71
N MET A 37 0.84 -6.93 2.72
CA MET A 37 1.81 -5.88 3.04
C MET A 37 2.47 -6.15 4.39
N TYR A 38 1.68 -6.50 5.40
CA TYR A 38 2.15 -6.77 6.74
C TYR A 38 2.93 -8.09 6.85
N ALA A 39 2.49 -9.14 6.15
CA ALA A 39 3.24 -10.39 6.07
C ALA A 39 4.63 -10.18 5.43
N ASN A 40 4.71 -9.40 4.35
CA ASN A 40 5.95 -9.02 3.70
C ASN A 40 6.83 -8.15 4.59
N PHE A 41 6.22 -7.25 5.37
CA PHE A 41 6.91 -6.44 6.36
C PHE A 41 7.53 -7.31 7.46
N LYS A 42 6.76 -8.24 8.05
CA LYS A 42 7.23 -9.15 9.10
C LYS A 42 8.40 -10.04 8.66
N LYS A 43 8.46 -10.41 7.37
CA LYS A 43 9.58 -11.16 6.80
C LYS A 43 10.86 -10.32 6.71
N LYS A 44 10.75 -8.99 6.51
CA LYS A 44 11.90 -8.10 6.28
C LYS A 44 12.38 -7.35 7.52
N PHE A 45 11.48 -7.01 8.44
CA PHE A 45 11.77 -6.15 9.58
C PHE A 45 11.39 -6.84 10.90
N LYS A 46 12.27 -6.75 11.90
CA LYS A 46 12.07 -7.29 13.26
C LYS A 46 11.81 -6.13 14.23
N GLY A 47 10.80 -6.26 15.10
CA GLY A 47 10.47 -5.26 16.14
C GLY A 47 8.98 -4.90 16.20
N ASP A 48 8.38 -4.99 17.38
CA ASP A 48 6.93 -4.81 17.55
C ASP A 48 6.48 -3.34 17.52
N LEU A 49 7.32 -2.41 17.97
CA LEU A 49 7.00 -0.98 17.99
C LEU A 49 6.80 -0.43 16.58
N ILE A 50 7.70 -0.79 15.67
CA ILE A 50 7.61 -0.37 14.28
C ILE A 50 6.45 -1.05 13.54
N ARG A 51 6.20 -2.31 13.87
CA ARG A 51 5.09 -3.11 13.33
C ARG A 51 3.73 -2.44 13.62
N ASN A 52 3.55 -1.89 14.82
CA ASN A 52 2.34 -1.15 15.18
C ASN A 52 2.20 0.16 14.39
N LYS A 53 3.31 0.87 14.15
CA LYS A 53 3.28 2.10 13.33
C LYS A 53 3.01 1.83 11.86
N VAL A 54 3.60 0.78 11.29
CA VAL A 54 3.29 0.34 9.91
C VAL A 54 1.83 -0.07 9.78
N TRP A 55 1.26 -0.72 10.79
CA TRP A 55 -0.16 -1.06 10.81
C TRP A 55 -1.06 0.19 10.87
N GLN A 56 -0.72 1.17 11.72
CA GLN A 56 -1.44 2.45 11.79
C GLN A 56 -1.39 3.18 10.46
N ALA A 57 -0.20 3.24 9.84
CA ALA A 57 -0.04 3.82 8.51
C ALA A 57 -1.02 3.11 7.55
N ALA A 58 -0.97 1.78 7.46
CA ALA A 58 -1.82 1.03 6.53
C ALA A 58 -3.33 1.19 6.77
N LYS A 59 -3.76 1.67 7.94
CA LYS A 59 -5.16 1.96 8.25
C LYS A 59 -5.55 3.43 8.02
N ALA A 60 -4.58 4.33 7.87
CA ALA A 60 -4.84 5.76 7.71
C ALA A 60 -5.73 5.99 6.49
N SER A 61 -6.84 6.67 6.71
CA SER A 61 -7.82 6.96 5.66
C SER A 61 -7.67 8.38 5.11
N ILE A 62 -6.85 9.20 5.79
CA ILE A 62 -6.61 10.61 5.50
C ILE A 62 -5.12 10.81 5.21
N GLU A 63 -4.80 11.65 4.22
CA GLU A 63 -3.42 11.87 3.77
C GLU A 63 -2.55 12.51 4.86
N GLU A 64 -3.12 13.45 5.62
CA GLU A 64 -2.47 14.10 6.75
C GLU A 64 -2.10 13.09 7.85
N GLU A 65 -3.05 12.21 8.23
CA GLU A 65 -2.80 11.14 9.20
C GLU A 65 -1.68 10.19 8.72
N TRP A 66 -1.69 9.83 7.42
CA TRP A 66 -0.63 9.01 6.84
C TRP A 66 0.72 9.71 6.91
N LYS A 67 0.81 10.98 6.54
CA LYS A 67 2.04 11.78 6.58
C LYS A 67 2.61 11.87 8.00
N ASP A 68 1.77 12.16 8.99
CA ASP A 68 2.15 12.19 10.40
C ASP A 68 2.72 10.86 10.89
N ILE A 69 2.09 9.75 10.50
CA ILE A 69 2.57 8.41 10.87
C ILE A 69 3.89 8.09 10.16
N MET A 70 4.02 8.46 8.88
CA MET A 70 5.25 8.28 8.11
C MET A 70 6.43 9.08 8.70
N GLU A 71 6.21 10.31 9.17
CA GLU A 71 7.24 11.07 9.87
C GLU A 71 7.68 10.39 11.17
N LYS A 72 6.72 9.87 11.96
CA LYS A 72 7.02 9.10 13.17
C LYS A 72 7.82 7.83 12.84
N ILE A 73 7.48 7.13 11.76
CA ILE A 73 8.24 5.96 11.29
C ILE A 73 9.65 6.36 10.88
N LYS A 74 9.83 7.49 10.19
CA LYS A 74 11.14 8.00 9.76
C LYS A 74 12.08 8.26 10.94
N VAL A 75 11.54 8.79 12.05
CA VAL A 75 12.30 9.01 13.29
C VAL A 75 12.71 7.69 13.95
N ILE A 76 11.83 6.67 13.92
CA ILE A 76 12.09 5.37 14.57
C ILE A 76 13.04 4.50 13.73
N ASP A 77 12.80 4.38 12.43
CA ASP A 77 13.61 3.60 11.51
C ASP A 77 13.43 4.09 10.08
N VAL A 78 14.47 4.76 9.60
CA VAL A 78 14.56 5.29 8.24
C VAL A 78 14.42 4.17 7.18
N LYS A 79 14.88 2.94 7.47
CA LYS A 79 14.82 1.83 6.50
C LYS A 79 13.38 1.38 6.24
N THR A 80 12.57 1.28 7.29
CA THR A 80 11.14 1.00 7.16
C THR A 80 10.41 2.14 6.44
N TRP A 81 10.74 3.39 6.76
CA TRP A 81 10.18 4.55 6.04
C TRP A 81 10.50 4.48 4.54
N GLN A 82 11.75 4.23 4.18
CA GLN A 82 12.17 4.04 2.79
C GLN A 82 11.42 2.88 2.12
N TRP A 83 11.24 1.75 2.81
CA TRP A 83 10.51 0.59 2.28
C TRP A 83 9.01 0.87 2.03
N LEU A 84 8.41 1.72 2.85
CA LEU A 84 7.04 2.19 2.65
C LEU A 84 6.95 3.21 1.51
N ASN A 85 7.93 4.10 1.37
CA ASN A 85 7.98 5.17 0.36
C ASN A 85 8.41 4.67 -1.04
N ASP A 86 9.20 3.60 -1.12
CA ASP A 86 9.59 2.90 -2.37
C ASP A 86 8.41 2.12 -3.01
N LYS A 87 7.21 2.24 -2.46
CA LYS A 87 5.98 1.71 -3.08
C LYS A 87 5.40 2.86 -3.90
N PRO A 88 5.16 2.68 -5.21
CA PRO A 88 4.60 3.77 -6.01
C PRO A 88 3.32 4.24 -5.33
N ALA A 89 3.27 5.54 -5.00
CA ALA A 89 2.01 6.22 -4.80
C ALA A 89 1.23 5.95 -6.09
N ASN A 90 0.12 5.22 -5.96
CA ASN A 90 -0.67 4.83 -7.11
C ASN A 90 -0.94 6.09 -7.95
N ASN A 91 -0.74 6.00 -9.27
CA ASN A 91 -0.94 7.09 -10.23
C ASN A 91 -2.42 7.52 -10.38
N GLY A 92 -3.23 7.39 -9.32
CA GLY A 92 -4.59 7.89 -9.20
C GLY A 92 -4.66 9.13 -8.30
N PRO A 93 -5.80 9.83 -8.26
CA PRO A 93 -5.94 11.21 -7.71
C PRO A 93 -5.75 11.35 -6.19
N ARG A 94 -5.27 10.32 -5.48
CA ARG A 94 -4.99 10.34 -4.04
C ARG A 94 -3.63 9.71 -3.77
N ALA A 95 -2.68 10.52 -3.29
CA ALA A 95 -1.28 10.17 -3.02
C ALA A 95 -1.07 9.16 -1.87
N ILE A 96 -2.13 8.55 -1.34
CA ILE A 96 -2.08 7.55 -0.28
C ILE A 96 -2.08 6.16 -0.95
N PRO A 97 -1.16 5.25 -0.61
CA PRO A 97 -1.30 3.86 -1.01
C PRO A 97 -2.58 3.33 -0.34
N GLN A 98 -3.66 3.15 -1.11
CA GLN A 98 -4.92 2.68 -0.55
C GLN A 98 -4.76 1.21 -0.17
N PHE A 99 -4.63 0.96 1.13
CA PHE A 99 -4.60 -0.39 1.64
C PHE A 99 -6.03 -0.85 1.98
N SER A 100 -6.45 -1.98 1.44
CA SER A 100 -7.76 -2.56 1.75
C SER A 100 -7.66 -3.49 2.96
N GLN A 101 -8.51 -3.28 3.97
CA GLN A 101 -8.58 -4.09 5.20
C GLN A 101 -9.44 -5.36 5.01
N SER A 102 -10.23 -5.46 3.93
CA SER A 102 -11.50 -6.22 3.97
C SER A 102 -11.67 -7.32 2.93
N VAL A 103 -10.62 -7.77 2.25
CA VAL A 103 -10.80 -8.83 1.24
C VAL A 103 -9.71 -9.86 1.35
N ALA A 104 -10.12 -11.12 1.48
CA ALA A 104 -9.24 -12.28 1.50
C ALA A 104 -8.52 -12.33 0.16
N CYS A 105 -7.32 -11.80 0.15
CA CYS A 105 -6.42 -11.83 -0.99
C CYS A 105 -5.90 -13.27 -1.07
N SER A 106 -6.25 -13.99 -2.14
CA SER A 106 -5.91 -15.41 -2.39
C SER A 106 -4.41 -15.65 -2.42
#